data_AF-V4Y0S1-F1
#
_entry.id   AF-V4Y0S1-F1
#
_cell.length_a   1.000
_cell.length_b   1.000
_cell.length_c   1.000
_cell.angle_alpha   90.00
_cell.angle_beta   90.00
_cell.angle_gamma   90.00
#
_symmetry.space_group_name_H-M   'P 1'
#
loop_
_entity.id
_entity.type
_entity.pdbx_description
1 polymer ?
#
loop_
_entity_poly.entity_id
_entity_poly.type
_entity_poly.pdbx_seq_one_letter_code
_entity_poly.pdbx_strand_id
1 'polypeptide(L)'
;MTTLCINKNRGDGPHLCAQLLELALENQVLIQRLGDVQAQCTEQFAALHQSLMLAQQQAMRLRAQQILQVTHLSWRLQQRLDNYAHAGRQAGANTTVISWAQADAVICQTGCVSHQAYWLVGEVCLRSGEACTVAHSAAGSEG
;
A
#
# COMPACT_ATOMS: atom_id res chain seq x y z
N MET A 1 53.46 -2.26 2.42
CA MET A 1 54.08 -1.19 3.24
C MET A 1 54.14 -1.68 4.67
N THR A 2 55.19 -2.43 4.99
CA THR A 2 55.46 -2.98 6.31
C THR A 2 56.53 -2.10 6.94
N THR A 3 56.13 -1.19 7.82
CA THR A 3 57.05 -0.26 8.49
C THR A 3 56.99 -0.46 9.99
N LEU A 4 58.11 -0.98 10.50
CA LEU A 4 58.68 -0.83 11.85
C LEU A 4 57.80 -1.11 13.09
N CYS A 5 58.16 -2.17 13.79
CA CYS A 5 58.15 -2.18 15.26
C CYS A 5 59.59 -2.07 15.77
N ILE A 6 60.18 -0.87 15.76
CA ILE A 6 61.41 -0.59 16.50
C ILE A 6 61.00 -0.05 17.87
N ASN A 7 60.96 -0.93 18.88
CA ASN A 7 61.14 -0.50 20.26
C ASN A 7 61.97 -1.55 21.01
N LYS A 8 63.16 -1.14 21.46
CA LYS A 8 64.26 -2.02 21.88
C LYS A 8 64.34 -2.21 23.41
N ASN A 9 63.31 -1.87 24.18
CA ASN A 9 63.36 -1.98 25.65
C ASN A 9 62.02 -2.42 26.28
N ARG A 10 61.71 -3.73 26.25
CA ARG A 10 60.95 -4.54 27.23
C ARG A 10 60.64 -5.91 26.63
N GLY A 11 60.70 -6.97 27.42
CA GLY A 11 60.59 -8.37 26.99
C GLY A 11 59.29 -8.79 26.26
N ASP A 12 58.28 -7.93 26.19
CA ASP A 12 56.95 -8.21 25.61
C ASP A 12 56.76 -7.69 24.17
N GLY A 13 57.73 -6.94 23.62
CA GLY A 13 57.67 -6.35 22.28
C GLY A 13 57.37 -7.32 21.11
N PRO A 14 57.97 -8.53 21.06
CA PRO A 14 57.71 -9.45 19.95
C PRO A 14 56.32 -10.11 20.03
N HIS A 15 55.79 -10.35 21.23
CA HIS A 15 54.46 -10.95 21.42
C HIS A 15 53.34 -9.98 21.03
N LEU A 16 53.46 -8.71 21.45
CA LEU A 16 52.49 -7.68 21.07
C LEU A 16 52.48 -7.43 19.55
N CYS A 17 53.64 -7.47 18.91
CA CYS A 17 53.75 -7.34 17.45
C CYS A 17 53.06 -8.51 16.73
N ALA A 18 53.24 -9.74 17.21
CA ALA A 18 52.56 -10.92 16.65
C ALA A 18 51.04 -10.81 16.76
N GLN A 19 50.51 -10.42 17.92
CA GLN A 19 49.07 -10.23 18.13
C GLN A 19 48.47 -9.12 17.26
N LEU A 20 49.19 -8.00 17.09
CA LEU A 20 48.74 -6.91 16.21
C LEU A 20 48.69 -7.35 14.74
N LEU A 21 49.64 -8.20 14.32
CA LEU A 21 49.68 -8.72 12.96
C LEU A 21 48.57 -9.75 12.71
N GLU A 22 48.29 -10.61 13.70
CA GLU A 22 47.16 -11.54 13.67
C GLU A 22 45.83 -10.80 13.57
N LEU A 23 45.60 -9.80 14.42
CA LEU A 23 44.39 -8.98 14.37
C LEU A 23 44.27 -8.20 13.05
N ALA A 24 45.39 -7.75 12.48
CA ALA A 24 45.39 -7.09 11.18
C ALA A 24 44.95 -8.04 10.04
N LEU A 25 45.39 -9.30 10.09
CA LEU A 25 44.96 -10.34 9.15
C LEU A 25 43.48 -10.69 9.32
N GLU A 26 43.02 -10.84 10.56
CA GLU A 26 41.60 -11.09 10.85
C GLU A 26 40.72 -9.94 10.32
N ASN A 27 41.08 -8.69 10.61
CA ASN A 27 40.37 -7.52 10.11
C ASN A 27 40.37 -7.46 8.58
N GLN A 28 41.48 -7.84 7.92
CA GLN A 28 41.54 -7.89 6.47
C GLN A 28 40.52 -8.88 5.89
N VAL A 29 40.43 -10.09 6.46
CA VAL A 29 39.44 -11.09 6.03
C VAL A 29 38.02 -10.61 6.29
N LEU A 30 37.75 -10.01 7.45
CA LEU A 30 36.43 -9.46 7.77
C LEU A 30 36.01 -8.36 6.80
N ILE A 31 36.91 -7.44 6.46
CA ILE A 31 36.65 -6.36 5.49
C ILE A 31 36.33 -6.93 4.11
N GLN A 32 37.08 -7.95 3.66
CA GLN A 32 36.80 -8.61 2.38
C GLN A 32 35.41 -9.26 2.38
N ARG A 33 35.08 -10.02 3.43
CA ARG A 33 33.76 -10.67 3.54
C ARG A 33 32.63 -9.68 3.62
N LEU A 34 32.81 -8.57 4.35
CA LEU A 34 31.83 -7.50 4.39
C LEU A 34 31.62 -6.89 3.00
N GLY A 35 32.70 -6.67 2.26
CA GLY A 35 32.64 -6.20 0.87
C GLY A 35 31.87 -7.17 -0.04
N ASP A 36 32.15 -8.47 0.05
CA ASP A 36 31.45 -9.52 -0.71
C ASP A 36 29.94 -9.51 -0.43
N VAL A 37 29.56 -9.50 0.85
CA VAL A 37 28.15 -9.49 1.27
C VAL A 37 27.48 -8.18 0.90
N GLN A 38 28.17 -7.05 1.04
CA GLN A 38 27.65 -5.75 0.64
C GLN A 38 27.35 -5.73 -0.86
N ALA A 39 28.26 -6.23 -1.70
CA ALA A 39 28.05 -6.32 -3.14
C ALA A 39 26.82 -7.19 -3.47
N GLN A 40 26.71 -8.38 -2.87
CA GLN A 40 25.56 -9.27 -3.06
C GLN A 40 24.24 -8.62 -2.65
N CYS A 41 24.21 -7.95 -1.49
CA CYS A 41 23.03 -7.21 -1.05
C CYS A 41 22.67 -6.11 -2.03
N THR A 42 23.64 -5.31 -2.52
CA THR A 42 23.34 -4.25 -3.50
C THR A 42 22.75 -4.78 -4.79
N GLU A 43 23.21 -5.93 -5.28
CA GLU A 43 22.67 -6.57 -6.47
C GLU A 43 21.23 -7.05 -6.24
N GLN A 44 20.98 -7.73 -5.11
CA GLN A 44 19.64 -8.20 -4.74
C GLN A 44 18.65 -7.04 -4.56
N PHE A 45 19.05 -5.96 -3.90
CA PHE A 45 18.21 -4.76 -3.77
C PHE A 45 17.90 -4.13 -5.14
N ALA A 46 18.89 -4.06 -6.04
CA ALA A 46 18.67 -3.55 -7.38
C ALA A 46 17.67 -4.42 -8.16
N ALA A 47 17.80 -5.75 -8.11
CA ALA A 47 16.90 -6.68 -8.77
C ALA A 47 15.46 -6.62 -8.21
N LEU A 48 15.32 -6.54 -6.88
CA LEU A 48 14.01 -6.40 -6.23
C LEU A 48 13.36 -5.05 -6.59
N HIS A 49 14.14 -3.96 -6.60
CA HIS A 49 13.65 -2.64 -6.96
C HIS A 49 13.13 -2.63 -8.41
N GLN A 50 13.85 -3.23 -9.36
CA GLN A 50 13.38 -3.36 -10.74
C GLN A 50 12.06 -4.13 -10.83
N SER A 51 11.93 -5.23 -10.07
CA SER A 51 10.69 -6.02 -10.03
C SER A 51 9.51 -5.22 -9.49
N LEU A 52 9.73 -4.43 -8.44
CA LEU A 52 8.72 -3.53 -7.88
C LEU A 52 8.28 -2.48 -8.89
N MET A 53 9.22 -1.86 -9.61
CA MET A 53 8.91 -0.87 -10.65
C MET A 53 8.06 -1.49 -11.78
N LEU A 54 8.39 -2.71 -12.22
CA LEU A 54 7.61 -3.43 -13.22
C LEU A 54 6.20 -3.76 -12.73
N ALA A 55 6.06 -4.27 -11.50
CA ALA A 55 4.77 -4.57 -10.90
C ALA A 55 3.90 -3.31 -10.74
N GLN A 56 4.50 -2.18 -10.32
CA GLN A 56 3.81 -0.90 -10.22
C GLN A 56 3.34 -0.39 -11.59
N GLN A 57 4.15 -0.55 -12.64
CA GLN A 57 3.75 -0.19 -14.01
C GLN A 57 2.56 -1.04 -14.49
N GLN A 58 2.59 -2.34 -14.24
CA GLN A 58 1.49 -3.25 -14.58
C GLN A 58 0.21 -2.87 -13.82
N ALA A 59 0.31 -2.59 -12.51
CA ALA A 59 -0.82 -2.13 -11.71
C ALA A 59 -1.41 -0.83 -12.27
N MET A 60 -0.58 0.13 -12.70
CA MET A 60 -1.06 1.38 -13.30
C MET A 60 -1.78 1.13 -14.62
N ARG A 61 -1.28 0.22 -15.46
CA ARG A 61 -1.94 -0.17 -16.72
C ARG A 61 -3.31 -0.80 -16.47
N LEU A 62 -3.39 -1.76 -15.56
CA LEU A 62 -4.64 -2.44 -15.23
C LEU A 62 -5.66 -1.46 -14.62
N ARG A 63 -5.22 -0.55 -13.74
CA ARG A 63 -6.08 0.52 -13.21
C ARG A 63 -6.63 1.40 -14.32
N ALA A 64 -5.81 1.82 -15.28
CA ALA A 64 -6.27 2.62 -16.42
C ALA A 64 -7.31 1.87 -17.27
N GLN A 65 -7.08 0.58 -17.56
CA GLN A 65 -8.05 -0.24 -18.29
C GLN A 65 -9.39 -0.33 -17.54
N GLN A 66 -9.35 -0.54 -16.23
CA GLN A 66 -10.57 -0.63 -15.41
C GLN A 66 -11.30 0.71 -15.35
N ILE A 67 -10.59 1.82 -15.19
CA ILE A 67 -11.18 3.18 -15.23
C ILE A 67 -11.90 3.38 -16.56
N LEU A 68 -11.26 3.05 -17.69
CA LEU A 68 -11.87 3.19 -19.01
C LEU A 68 -13.13 2.33 -19.16
N GLN A 69 -13.06 1.05 -18.76
CA GLN A 69 -14.19 0.12 -18.86
C GLN A 69 -15.38 0.57 -17.99
N VAL A 70 -15.11 0.91 -16.73
CA VAL A 70 -16.15 1.37 -15.78
C VAL A 70 -16.74 2.69 -16.25
N THR A 71 -15.94 3.63 -16.73
CA THR A 71 -16.44 4.92 -17.25
C THR A 71 -17.33 4.72 -18.46
N HIS A 72 -16.94 3.85 -19.40
CA HIS A 72 -17.76 3.56 -20.57
C HIS A 72 -19.08 2.87 -20.21
N LEU A 73 -19.09 1.99 -19.20
CA LEU A 73 -20.31 1.37 -18.70
C LEU A 73 -21.19 2.38 -17.94
N SER A 74 -20.61 3.19 -17.06
CA SER A 74 -21.36 4.19 -16.28
C SER A 74 -22.02 5.22 -17.18
N TRP A 75 -21.32 5.69 -18.22
CA TRP A 75 -21.89 6.63 -19.18
C TRP A 75 -23.07 6.02 -19.95
N ARG A 76 -22.92 4.78 -20.45
CA ARG A 76 -24.01 4.07 -21.15
C ARG A 76 -25.20 3.79 -20.24
N LEU A 77 -24.96 3.42 -18.99
CA LEU A 77 -26.03 3.19 -18.01
C LEU A 77 -26.74 4.48 -17.67
N GLN A 78 -26.01 5.57 -17.44
CA GLN A 78 -26.60 6.88 -17.13
C GLN A 78 -27.55 7.32 -18.24
N GLN A 79 -27.12 7.24 -19.51
CA GLN A 79 -28.00 7.58 -20.63
C GLN A 79 -29.29 6.75 -20.67
N ARG A 80 -29.18 5.45 -20.38
CA ARG A 80 -30.36 4.57 -20.31
C ARG A 80 -31.29 4.95 -19.16
N LEU A 81 -30.73 5.24 -17.99
CA LEU A 81 -31.51 5.67 -16.82
C LEU A 81 -32.21 7.00 -17.09
N ASP A 82 -31.55 7.95 -17.74
CA ASP A 82 -32.15 9.23 -18.15
C ASP A 82 -33.32 8.98 -19.11
N ASN A 83 -33.15 8.12 -20.11
CA ASN A 83 -34.23 7.73 -21.03
C ASN A 83 -35.41 7.09 -20.30
N TYR A 84 -35.16 6.17 -19.35
CA TYR A 84 -36.22 5.58 -18.52
C TYR A 84 -36.94 6.64 -17.68
N ALA A 85 -36.20 7.59 -17.09
CA ALA A 85 -36.78 8.68 -16.33
C ALA A 85 -37.63 9.62 -17.21
N HIS A 86 -37.18 9.93 -18.43
CA HIS A 86 -37.96 10.70 -19.40
C HIS A 86 -39.24 9.97 -19.81
N ALA A 87 -39.16 8.67 -20.12
CA ALA A 87 -40.32 7.85 -20.47
C ALA A 87 -41.30 7.71 -19.29
N GLY A 88 -40.80 7.48 -18.07
CA GLY A 88 -41.61 7.40 -16.86
C GLY A 88 -42.36 8.70 -16.56
N ARG A 89 -41.69 9.85 -16.73
CA ARG A 89 -42.34 11.18 -16.64
C ARG A 89 -43.45 11.35 -17.68
N GLN A 90 -43.22 10.96 -18.92
CA GLN A 90 -44.24 11.03 -19.98
C GLN A 90 -45.43 10.10 -19.69
N ALA A 91 -45.19 8.96 -19.06
CA ALA A 91 -46.22 7.99 -18.68
C ALA A 91 -46.94 8.32 -17.35
N GLY A 92 -46.59 9.43 -16.69
CA GLY A 92 -47.16 9.80 -15.39
C GLY A 92 -46.77 8.88 -14.22
N ALA A 93 -45.76 8.01 -14.41
CA ALA A 93 -45.29 7.07 -13.39
C ALA A 93 -44.21 7.71 -12.52
N ASN A 94 -44.34 7.60 -11.19
CA ASN A 94 -43.35 8.09 -10.24
C ASN A 94 -42.15 7.12 -10.15
N THR A 95 -41.28 7.17 -11.17
CA THR A 95 -40.12 6.27 -11.27
C THR A 95 -38.94 6.86 -10.49
N THR A 96 -38.69 6.37 -9.27
CA THR A 96 -37.51 6.76 -8.49
C THR A 96 -36.30 5.98 -9.00
N VAL A 97 -35.48 6.62 -9.82
CA VAL A 97 -34.15 6.10 -10.17
C VAL A 97 -33.25 6.28 -8.95
N ILE A 98 -32.65 5.20 -8.46
CA ILE A 98 -31.66 5.27 -7.37
C ILE A 98 -30.46 6.08 -7.87
N SER A 99 -30.15 7.19 -7.20
CA SER A 99 -29.03 8.05 -7.56
C SER A 99 -27.70 7.52 -7.01
N TRP A 100 -26.57 8.00 -7.54
CA TRP A 100 -25.24 7.70 -7.00
C TRP A 100 -25.12 8.06 -5.52
N ALA A 101 -25.68 9.20 -5.10
CA ALA A 101 -25.68 9.61 -3.69
C ALA A 101 -26.47 8.64 -2.80
N GLN A 102 -27.59 8.10 -3.29
CA GLN A 102 -28.37 7.09 -2.56
C GLN A 102 -27.63 5.74 -2.48
N ALA A 103 -26.93 5.34 -3.55
CA ALA A 103 -26.07 4.16 -3.52
C ALA A 103 -24.90 4.34 -2.55
N ASP A 104 -24.30 5.52 -2.49
CA ASP A 104 -23.21 5.85 -1.58
C ASP A 104 -23.65 5.80 -0.12
N ALA A 105 -24.86 6.28 0.18
CA ALA A 105 -25.46 6.14 1.51
C ALA A 105 -25.61 4.67 1.93
N VAL A 106 -26.11 3.79 1.04
CA VAL A 106 -26.27 2.36 1.35
C VAL A 106 -24.90 1.65 1.51
N ILE A 107 -23.92 1.98 0.67
CA ILE A 107 -22.56 1.42 0.78
C ILE A 107 -21.89 1.88 2.08
N CYS A 108 -22.04 3.15 2.46
CA CYS A 108 -21.52 3.64 3.74
C CYS A 108 -22.26 3.00 4.91
N GLN A 109 -23.58 2.92 4.89
CA GLN A 109 -24.37 2.26 5.93
C GLN A 109 -23.92 0.81 6.15
N THR A 110 -23.77 0.04 5.07
CA THR A 110 -23.30 -1.35 5.15
C THR A 110 -21.82 -1.46 5.53
N GLY A 111 -21.00 -0.53 5.06
CA GLY A 111 -19.56 -0.47 5.33
C GLY A 111 -19.23 -0.19 6.79
N CYS A 112 -19.93 0.74 7.43
CA CYS A 112 -19.72 1.10 8.84
C CYS A 112 -20.20 0.01 9.81
N VAL A 113 -21.15 -0.84 9.40
CA VAL A 113 -21.69 -1.94 10.22
C VAL A 113 -20.91 -3.25 10.04
N SER A 114 -20.08 -3.36 9.00
CA SER A 114 -19.35 -4.59 8.69
C SER A 114 -18.15 -4.83 9.62
N HIS A 115 -17.80 -6.11 9.83
CA HIS A 115 -16.63 -6.49 10.62
C HIS A 115 -15.37 -5.81 10.09
N GLN A 116 -14.55 -5.29 11.01
CA GLN A 116 -13.31 -4.54 10.75
C GLN A 116 -13.48 -3.08 10.30
N ALA A 117 -14.71 -2.57 10.21
CA ALA A 117 -14.98 -1.13 10.05
C ALA A 117 -14.15 -0.46 8.94
N TYR A 118 -13.93 -1.17 7.83
CA TYR A 118 -12.98 -0.79 6.77
C TYR A 118 -13.21 0.62 6.21
N TRP A 119 -14.46 1.09 6.22
CA TRP A 119 -14.85 2.40 5.72
C TRP A 119 -15.05 3.45 6.83
N LEU A 120 -14.77 3.14 8.10
CA LEU A 120 -15.03 4.05 9.24
C LEU A 120 -13.74 4.74 9.70
N VAL A 121 -13.80 6.06 9.87
CA VAL A 121 -12.75 6.85 10.55
C VAL A 121 -13.43 7.70 11.63
N GLY A 122 -13.31 7.30 12.89
CA GLY A 122 -14.09 7.89 13.98
C GLY A 122 -15.58 7.54 13.81
N GLU A 123 -16.44 8.56 13.69
CA GLU A 123 -17.89 8.41 13.47
C GLU A 123 -18.31 8.67 12.02
N VAL A 124 -17.36 8.76 11.08
CA VAL A 124 -17.58 9.22 9.70
C VAL A 124 -17.18 8.14 8.68
N CYS A 125 -17.97 7.98 7.63
CA CYS A 125 -17.66 7.09 6.50
C CYS A 125 -16.60 7.71 5.59
N LEU A 126 -15.53 6.98 5.29
CA LEU A 126 -14.44 7.40 4.40
C LEU A 126 -14.92 7.69 2.96
N ARG A 127 -15.97 7.00 2.51
CA ARG A 127 -16.44 7.09 1.12
C ARG A 127 -17.36 8.27 0.86
N SER A 128 -18.24 8.62 1.79
CA SER A 128 -19.16 9.77 1.67
C SER A 128 -18.69 11.01 2.43
N GLY A 129 -17.86 10.85 3.47
CA GLY A 129 -17.52 11.93 4.40
C GLY A 129 -18.64 12.30 5.37
N GLU A 130 -19.73 11.53 5.40
CA GLU A 130 -20.87 11.76 6.29
C GLU A 130 -20.84 10.83 7.52
N ALA A 131 -21.57 11.22 8.57
CA ALA A 131 -21.67 10.44 9.81
C ALA A 131 -22.29 9.06 9.54
N CYS A 132 -21.70 8.01 10.10
CA CYS A 132 -22.21 6.64 10.03
C CYS A 132 -23.43 6.48 10.93
N THR A 133 -24.57 7.01 10.51
CA THR A 133 -25.85 6.71 11.16
C THR A 133 -26.32 5.35 10.67
N VAL A 134 -26.22 4.33 11.53
CA VAL A 134 -26.95 3.09 11.28
C VAL A 134 -28.41 3.50 11.30
N ALA A 135 -29.08 3.54 10.15
CA ALA A 135 -30.53 3.60 10.13
C ALA A 135 -30.99 2.29 10.77
N HIS A 136 -31.20 2.31 12.09
CA HIS A 136 -31.91 1.25 12.79
C HIS A 136 -33.27 1.24 12.12
N SER A 137 -33.51 0.23 11.28
CA SER A 137 -34.82 -0.06 10.75
C SER A 137 -35.78 -0.06 11.94
N ALA A 138 -36.61 0.98 12.04
CA ALA A 138 -37.65 1.09 13.03
C ALA A 138 -38.66 -0.03 12.78
N ALA A 139 -38.37 -1.19 13.34
CA ALA A 139 -39.25 -2.33 13.41
C ALA A 139 -39.72 -2.45 14.86
N GLY A 140 -41.00 -2.13 15.08
CA GLY A 140 -41.80 -2.65 16.18
C GLY A 140 -41.49 -2.15 17.59
N SER A 141 -42.31 -1.22 18.08
CA SER A 141 -42.74 -1.20 19.47
C SER A 141 -44.21 -0.83 19.48
N GLU A 142 -45.06 -1.85 19.52
CA GLU A 142 -46.41 -1.72 20.08
C GLU A 142 -46.32 -1.13 21.49
N GLY A 143 -47.28 -0.25 21.79
CA GLY A 143 -47.54 0.36 23.08
C GLY A 143 -48.86 1.10 22.97
#